data_AF-A0A0R2VUG8-F1
#
_entry.id   AF-A0A0R2VUG8-F1
#
_cell.length_a   1.000
_cell.length_b   1.000
_cell.length_c   1.000
_cell.angle_alpha   90.00
_cell.angle_beta   90.00
_cell.angle_gamma   90.00
#
_symmetry.space_group_name_H-M   'P 1'
#
loop_
_entity.id
_entity.type
_entity.pdbx_description
1 polymer ?
#
loop_
_entity_poly.entity_id
_entity_poly.type
_entity_poly.pdbx_seq_one_letter_code
_entity_poly.pdbx_strand_id
1 'polypeptide(L)'
;MKVSKAFNPFEHTRLFFMGGLAFSMSVVYLMFQWNGPELPRKSFLIPEVDFSEFTEIMIHTEEPELETINEEAVKEPEVQIVTPGQEVIVVDNKKELSKQIVLAKKKTTDVKFRQPVIEAPEPKTTERKVYDFVEVEPAFPGGVQALYSYLSKEVQYPAFARESNVEGTVWVSFVVDQYGNISDIDILKSVGFGCDEEVIDAIRNMPKWTPGKQGGVAVDVRYKLPFKFLKK
;
A
#
# COMPACT_ATOMS: atom_id res chain seq x y z
N MET A 1 58.11 -8.57 -58.26
CA MET A 1 56.70 -8.65 -57.78
C MET A 1 56.62 -9.78 -56.76
N LYS A 2 56.55 -9.48 -55.45
CA LYS A 2 56.39 -10.51 -54.41
C LYS A 2 54.89 -10.65 -54.14
N VAL A 3 54.31 -11.78 -54.52
CA VAL A 3 52.93 -12.12 -54.17
C VAL A 3 52.92 -12.47 -52.68
N SER A 4 52.24 -11.67 -51.85
CA SER A 4 52.03 -11.99 -50.44
C SER A 4 51.13 -13.23 -50.34
N LYS A 5 51.60 -14.26 -49.64
CA LYS A 5 50.78 -15.43 -49.33
C LYS A 5 49.58 -15.00 -48.49
N ALA A 6 48.37 -15.36 -48.91
CA ALA A 6 47.16 -15.15 -48.14
C ALA A 6 47.22 -15.96 -46.83
N PHE A 7 46.77 -15.35 -45.74
CA PHE A 7 46.75 -15.96 -44.41
C PHE A 7 45.63 -16.99 -44.32
N ASN A 8 45.97 -18.28 -44.15
CA ASN A 8 45.00 -19.36 -44.03
C ASN A 8 44.70 -19.63 -42.54
N PRO A 9 43.48 -19.32 -42.03
CA PRO A 9 43.15 -19.47 -40.61
C PRO A 9 43.03 -20.94 -40.15
N PHE A 10 42.93 -21.88 -41.09
CA PHE A 10 42.72 -23.31 -40.81
C PHE A 10 44.00 -24.08 -40.45
N GLU A 11 45.20 -23.55 -40.76
CA GLU A 11 46.45 -24.25 -40.40
C GLU A 11 46.88 -24.00 -38.94
N HIS A 12 46.39 -22.92 -38.33
CA HIS A 12 46.74 -22.53 -36.97
C HIS A 12 45.56 -22.66 -35.99
N THR A 13 44.51 -23.39 -36.34
CA THR A 13 43.29 -23.54 -35.51
C THR A 13 43.62 -24.03 -34.09
N ARG A 14 44.61 -24.92 -33.93
CA ARG A 14 45.09 -25.35 -32.60
C ARG A 14 45.80 -24.23 -31.82
N LEU A 15 46.57 -23.37 -32.50
CA LEU A 15 47.23 -22.22 -31.88
C LEU A 15 46.21 -21.15 -31.47
N PHE A 16 45.17 -20.92 -32.27
CA PHE A 16 44.07 -20.02 -31.89
C PHE A 16 43.25 -20.56 -30.72
N PHE A 17 42.97 -21.87 -30.68
CA PHE A 17 42.26 -22.49 -29.56
C PHE A 17 43.08 -22.41 -28.27
N MET A 18 44.37 -22.75 -28.31
CA MET A 18 45.25 -22.63 -27.13
C MET A 18 45.47 -21.18 -26.71
N GLY A 19 45.59 -20.26 -27.66
CA GLY A 19 45.69 -18.83 -27.38
C GLY A 19 44.43 -18.29 -26.70
N GLY A 20 43.25 -18.69 -27.17
CA GLY A 20 41.97 -18.33 -26.55
C GLY A 20 41.80 -18.90 -25.14
N LEU A 21 42.24 -20.14 -24.91
CA LEU A 21 42.22 -20.77 -23.59
C LEU A 21 43.19 -20.10 -22.60
N ALA A 22 44.37 -19.71 -23.06
CA ALA A 22 45.30 -18.94 -22.24
C ALA A 22 44.74 -17.54 -21.91
N PHE A 23 44.07 -16.90 -22.87
CA PHE A 23 43.44 -15.59 -22.67
C PHE A 23 42.29 -15.67 -21.66
N SER A 24 41.41 -16.67 -21.75
CA SER A 24 40.29 -16.82 -20.81
C SER A 24 40.77 -17.12 -19.38
N MET A 25 41.77 -17.99 -19.22
CA MET A 25 42.40 -18.25 -17.92
C MET A 25 43.05 -17.00 -17.33
N SER A 26 43.64 -16.14 -18.17
CA SER A 26 44.23 -14.87 -17.73
C SER A 26 43.16 -13.88 -17.24
N VAL A 27 42.00 -13.81 -17.90
CA VAL A 27 40.86 -12.97 -17.47
C VAL A 27 40.31 -13.46 -16.12
N VAL A 28 40.14 -14.77 -15.94
CA VAL A 28 39.69 -15.35 -14.66
C VAL A 28 40.70 -15.10 -13.55
N TYR A 29 42.00 -15.21 -13.84
CA TYR A 29 43.05 -14.91 -12.88
C TYR A 29 43.05 -13.43 -12.47
N LEU A 30 42.85 -12.52 -13.43
CA LEU A 30 42.71 -11.09 -13.15
C LEU A 30 41.47 -10.79 -12.31
N MET A 31 40.36 -11.48 -12.54
CA MET A 31 39.15 -11.36 -11.70
C MET A 31 39.39 -11.84 -10.27
N PHE A 32 40.18 -12.91 -10.07
CA PHE A 32 40.47 -13.42 -8.73
C PHE A 32 41.52 -12.57 -8.00
N GLN A 33 42.45 -11.95 -8.74
CA GLN A 33 43.35 -10.92 -8.21
C GLN A 33 42.66 -9.56 -8.01
N TRP A 34 41.46 -9.38 -8.58
CA TRP A 34 40.63 -8.23 -8.30
C TRP A 34 40.02 -8.37 -6.92
N ASN A 35 40.83 -8.07 -5.90
CA ASN A 35 40.31 -7.77 -4.58
C ASN A 35 39.61 -6.42 -4.70
N GLY A 36 38.30 -6.45 -5.00
CA GLY A 36 37.50 -5.26 -5.24
C GLY A 36 37.68 -4.24 -4.12
N PRO A 37 37.51 -2.94 -4.41
CA PRO A 37 37.68 -1.92 -3.39
C PRO A 37 36.78 -2.27 -2.21
N GLU A 38 37.39 -2.57 -1.05
CA GLU A 38 36.65 -2.69 0.19
C GLU A 38 35.93 -1.37 0.37
N LEU A 39 34.61 -1.35 0.14
CA LEU A 39 33.83 -0.16 0.43
C LEU A 39 34.07 0.10 1.91
N PRO A 40 34.67 1.25 2.29
CA PRO A 40 34.94 1.50 3.67
C PRO A 40 33.59 1.44 4.35
N ARG A 41 33.45 0.59 5.38
CA ARG A 41 32.29 0.56 6.27
C ARG A 41 32.32 1.86 7.08
N LYS A 42 32.18 2.99 6.40
CA LYS A 42 32.04 4.31 7.00
C LYS A 42 30.66 4.31 7.61
N SER A 43 30.66 4.38 8.93
CA SER A 43 29.58 4.97 9.72
C SER A 43 28.89 6.06 8.91
N PHE A 44 27.67 5.74 8.48
CA PHE A 44 26.81 6.58 7.68
C PHE A 44 26.48 7.85 8.49
N LEU A 45 27.30 8.88 8.32
CA LEU A 45 26.94 10.26 8.55
C LEU A 45 26.37 10.76 7.22
N ILE A 46 25.13 11.22 7.28
CA ILE A 46 24.20 11.48 6.18
C ILE A 46 24.85 12.30 5.05
N PRO A 47 24.83 11.85 3.78
CA PRO A 47 25.28 12.68 2.67
C PRO A 47 24.21 13.70 2.27
N GLU A 48 24.65 14.91 1.95
CA GLU A 48 23.90 15.94 1.22
C GLU A 48 23.56 15.37 -0.17
N VAL A 49 22.26 15.31 -0.50
CA VAL A 49 21.75 14.61 -1.69
C VAL A 49 21.87 15.52 -2.91
N ASP A 50 22.72 15.15 -3.87
CA ASP A 50 22.76 15.72 -5.22
C ASP A 50 21.64 15.09 -6.07
N PHE A 51 20.64 15.91 -6.43
CA PHE A 51 19.41 15.48 -7.11
C PHE A 51 19.53 15.40 -8.64
N SER A 52 20.72 15.56 -9.21
CA SER A 52 20.90 15.51 -10.68
C SER A 52 20.64 14.12 -11.29
N GLU A 53 20.76 13.03 -10.53
CA GLU A 53 20.49 11.66 -11.00
C GLU A 53 19.00 11.27 -11.01
N PHE A 54 18.11 11.99 -10.31
CA PHE A 54 16.68 11.63 -10.24
C PHE A 54 15.91 12.05 -11.50
N THR A 55 16.53 12.82 -12.40
CA THR A 55 15.89 13.31 -13.63
C THR A 55 16.00 12.35 -14.82
N GLU A 56 16.80 11.29 -14.74
CA GLU A 56 17.00 10.35 -15.86
C GLU A 56 16.11 9.09 -15.81
N ILE A 57 15.30 8.91 -14.77
CA ILE A 57 14.41 7.72 -14.66
C ILE A 57 13.04 7.97 -15.33
N MET A 58 12.77 9.18 -15.84
CA MET A 58 11.67 9.42 -16.78
C MET A 58 12.21 9.52 -18.20
N ILE A 59 12.35 8.38 -18.86
CA ILE A 59 12.19 8.07 -20.31
C ILE A 59 12.89 6.72 -20.45
N HIS A 60 12.20 5.61 -20.24
CA HIS A 60 12.39 4.34 -20.96
C HIS A 60 11.04 3.64 -20.81
N THR A 61 10.10 4.09 -21.64
CA THR A 61 8.86 3.37 -21.93
C THR A 61 9.26 2.06 -22.59
N GLU A 62 9.34 0.99 -21.82
CA GLU A 62 9.26 -0.36 -22.37
C GLU A 62 7.79 -0.60 -22.73
N GLU A 63 7.51 -0.47 -24.03
CA GLU A 63 6.26 -0.85 -24.66
C GLU A 63 6.06 -2.37 -24.45
N PRO A 64 4.96 -2.81 -23.80
CA PRO A 64 4.77 -4.24 -23.56
C PRO A 64 4.53 -4.97 -24.88
N GLU A 65 5.44 -5.91 -25.22
CA GLU A 65 5.19 -6.90 -26.27
C GLU A 65 3.94 -7.72 -25.91
N LEU A 66 2.98 -7.78 -26.84
CA LEU A 66 1.76 -8.56 -26.73
C LEU A 66 2.07 -10.06 -26.76
N GLU A 67 2.08 -10.71 -25.60
CA GLU A 67 1.97 -12.16 -25.53
C GLU A 67 0.56 -12.58 -25.94
N THR A 68 0.47 -13.34 -27.03
CA THR A 68 -0.76 -13.93 -27.55
C THR A 68 -1.26 -15.01 -26.58
N ILE A 69 -2.24 -14.65 -25.76
CA ILE A 69 -2.98 -15.59 -24.92
C ILE A 69 -3.77 -16.56 -25.79
N ASN A 70 -3.46 -17.85 -25.64
CA ASN A 70 -4.15 -18.97 -26.26
C ASN A 70 -5.66 -18.93 -25.95
N GLU A 71 -6.44 -18.97 -27.00
CA GLU A 71 -7.90 -18.91 -27.04
C GLU A 71 -8.49 -20.30 -26.75
N GLU A 72 -8.33 -20.82 -25.52
CA GLU A 72 -9.04 -22.04 -25.11
C GLU A 72 -9.37 -22.05 -23.61
N ALA A 73 -10.67 -22.04 -23.34
CA ALA A 73 -11.33 -22.50 -22.11
C ALA A 73 -11.24 -21.63 -20.83
N VAL A 74 -12.05 -20.56 -20.77
CA VAL A 74 -12.80 -20.24 -19.55
C VAL A 74 -14.27 -20.11 -19.93
N LYS A 75 -15.07 -21.11 -19.53
CA LYS A 75 -16.52 -21.09 -19.66
C LYS A 75 -17.09 -20.01 -18.75
N GLU A 76 -17.78 -19.05 -19.35
CA GLU A 76 -18.58 -18.03 -18.68
C GLU A 76 -19.74 -18.71 -17.91
N PRO A 77 -19.93 -18.46 -16.60
CA PRO A 77 -21.16 -18.83 -15.94
C PRO A 77 -22.28 -17.89 -16.41
N GLU A 78 -23.28 -18.49 -17.07
CA GLU A 78 -24.52 -17.85 -17.53
C GLU A 78 -25.18 -17.04 -16.40
N VAL A 79 -25.28 -15.72 -16.61
CA VAL A 79 -26.04 -14.80 -15.76
C VAL A 79 -27.53 -14.98 -16.07
N GLN A 80 -28.31 -15.48 -15.11
CA GLN A 80 -29.77 -15.47 -15.22
C GLN A 80 -30.31 -14.05 -14.99
N ILE A 81 -30.77 -13.43 -16.08
CA ILE A 81 -31.48 -12.15 -16.08
C ILE A 81 -32.93 -12.44 -15.70
N VAL A 82 -33.39 -11.96 -14.54
CA VAL A 82 -34.82 -11.95 -14.21
C VAL A 82 -35.35 -10.54 -14.44
N THR A 83 -36.13 -10.37 -15.50
CA THR A 83 -36.90 -9.15 -15.80
C THR A 83 -38.39 -9.51 -15.96
N PRO A 84 -39.31 -8.53 -15.88
CA PRO A 84 -40.47 -8.59 -15.01
C PRO A 84 -41.78 -8.71 -15.81
N GLY A 85 -42.88 -8.99 -15.10
CA GLY A 85 -44.22 -8.64 -15.54
C GLY A 85 -45.20 -9.80 -15.65
N GLN A 86 -46.20 -9.80 -14.76
CA GLN A 86 -47.58 -9.98 -15.21
C GLN A 86 -48.59 -9.36 -14.24
N GLU A 87 -49.64 -8.85 -14.88
CA GLU A 87 -50.75 -7.97 -14.47
C GLU A 87 -51.78 -8.60 -13.50
N VAL A 88 -52.25 -7.81 -12.53
CA VAL A 88 -53.61 -7.20 -12.39
C VAL A 88 -54.67 -8.14 -11.81
N ILE A 89 -55.25 -7.77 -10.65
CA ILE A 89 -56.71 -7.58 -10.48
C ILE A 89 -56.97 -6.54 -9.37
N VAL A 90 -57.61 -5.44 -9.75
CA VAL A 90 -58.30 -4.50 -8.86
C VAL A 90 -59.58 -5.16 -8.34
N VAL A 91 -59.78 -5.24 -7.02
CA VAL A 91 -61.14 -5.23 -6.44
C VAL A 91 -61.17 -4.41 -5.16
N ASP A 92 -62.07 -3.44 -5.19
CA ASP A 92 -62.44 -2.45 -4.20
C ASP A 92 -63.12 -2.97 -2.91
N ASN A 93 -62.92 -2.18 -1.84
CA ASN A 93 -63.91 -1.79 -0.81
C ASN A 93 -64.21 -2.72 0.40
N LYS A 94 -64.08 -2.16 1.61
CA LYS A 94 -65.20 -1.84 2.56
C LYS A 94 -64.89 -2.08 4.06
N LYS A 95 -64.66 -0.96 4.76
CA LYS A 95 -65.26 -0.52 6.06
C LYS A 95 -65.59 -1.54 7.18
N GLU A 96 -65.25 -1.09 8.40
CA GLU A 96 -65.87 -1.37 9.72
C GLU A 96 -65.54 -2.71 10.42
N LEU A 97 -64.65 -2.66 11.41
CA LEU A 97 -64.91 -3.31 12.70
C LEU A 97 -64.29 -2.51 13.84
N SER A 98 -64.85 -1.32 14.05
CA SER A 98 -64.82 -0.69 15.36
C SER A 98 -65.83 -1.40 16.27
N LYS A 99 -65.52 -1.47 17.58
CA LYS A 99 -66.39 -1.86 18.71
C LYS A 99 -66.39 -3.34 19.14
N GLN A 100 -65.41 -3.67 19.98
CA GLN A 100 -65.55 -4.45 21.23
C GLN A 100 -64.12 -4.49 21.79
N ILE A 101 -63.77 -3.81 22.88
CA ILE A 101 -64.09 -4.19 24.25
C ILE A 101 -63.92 -2.94 25.11
N VAL A 102 -65.04 -2.38 25.60
CA VAL A 102 -65.07 -1.54 26.80
C VAL A 102 -65.67 -2.41 27.88
N LEU A 103 -64.85 -3.06 28.73
CA LEU A 103 -65.20 -3.38 30.12
C LEU A 103 -64.03 -3.97 30.91
N ALA A 104 -63.06 -3.15 31.33
CA ALA A 104 -62.29 -3.42 32.55
C ALA A 104 -61.61 -2.14 33.04
N LYS A 105 -62.30 -1.43 33.94
CA LYS A 105 -61.71 -0.32 34.68
C LYS A 105 -60.91 -0.88 35.86
N LYS A 106 -59.69 -0.34 36.01
CA LYS A 106 -58.94 -0.11 37.26
C LYS A 106 -58.03 -1.25 37.75
N LYS A 107 -56.72 -1.03 37.63
CA LYS A 107 -55.84 -0.76 38.78
C LYS A 107 -54.57 -0.01 38.36
N THR A 108 -54.26 0.97 39.19
CA THR A 108 -53.18 1.94 39.19
C THR A 108 -51.79 1.29 39.27
N THR A 109 -50.87 1.68 38.39
CA THR A 109 -49.41 1.60 38.64
C THR A 109 -48.66 2.67 37.82
N ASP A 110 -48.14 3.66 38.54
CA ASP A 110 -46.97 4.52 38.27
C ASP A 110 -46.65 4.97 36.83
N VAL A 111 -47.14 6.16 36.47
CA VAL A 111 -46.68 6.92 35.30
C VAL A 111 -45.36 7.61 35.65
N LYS A 112 -44.24 7.03 35.21
CA LYS A 112 -42.93 7.70 35.18
C LYS A 112 -42.87 8.57 33.92
N PHE A 113 -42.92 9.90 34.10
CA PHE A 113 -42.66 10.87 33.03
C PHE A 113 -41.24 10.63 32.49
N ARG A 114 -41.10 9.98 31.33
CA ARG A 114 -39.89 10.03 30.52
C ARG A 114 -39.99 11.27 29.65
N GLN A 115 -39.04 12.19 29.80
CA GLN A 115 -38.85 13.27 28.84
C GLN A 115 -38.67 12.64 27.45
N PRO A 116 -39.29 13.18 26.38
CA PRO A 116 -38.91 12.79 25.04
C PRO A 116 -37.46 13.22 24.87
N VAL A 117 -36.55 12.24 24.87
CA VAL A 117 -35.17 12.44 24.43
C VAL A 117 -35.30 12.85 22.97
N ILE A 118 -35.05 14.12 22.68
CA ILE A 118 -34.91 14.61 21.30
C ILE A 118 -33.60 13.98 20.83
N GLU A 119 -33.73 12.84 20.16
CA GLU A 119 -32.64 12.18 19.47
C GLU A 119 -32.19 13.16 18.37
N ALA A 120 -31.05 13.81 18.61
CA ALA A 120 -30.40 14.62 17.60
C ALA A 120 -30.21 13.74 16.37
N PRO A 121 -30.49 14.23 15.14
CA PRO A 121 -30.34 13.41 13.95
C PRO A 121 -28.89 12.93 13.88
N GLU A 122 -28.70 11.62 14.00
CA GLU A 122 -27.40 11.01 13.77
C GLU A 122 -26.91 11.44 12.38
N PRO A 123 -25.64 11.91 12.26
CA PRO A 123 -25.12 12.33 10.98
C PRO A 123 -25.17 11.13 10.04
N LYS A 124 -25.90 11.28 8.92
CA LYS A 124 -25.97 10.27 7.88
C LYS A 124 -24.56 9.96 7.39
N THR A 125 -24.01 8.82 7.81
CA THR A 125 -22.78 8.25 7.29
C THR A 125 -23.05 7.84 5.85
N THR A 126 -22.70 8.72 4.90
CA THR A 126 -22.40 8.31 3.54
C THR A 126 -21.35 7.21 3.64
N GLU A 127 -21.66 6.02 3.13
CA GLU A 127 -20.71 4.91 3.06
C GLU A 127 -19.48 5.37 2.25
N ARG A 128 -18.40 5.73 2.96
CA ARG A 128 -17.17 6.18 2.34
C ARG A 128 -16.43 4.97 1.79
N LYS A 129 -16.28 4.91 0.47
CA LYS A 129 -15.53 3.85 -0.20
C LYS A 129 -14.04 4.13 -0.08
N VAL A 130 -13.35 3.29 0.69
CA VAL A 130 -11.89 3.30 0.84
C VAL A 130 -11.25 2.44 -0.25
N TYR A 131 -10.21 2.97 -0.89
CA TYR A 131 -9.47 2.28 -1.94
C TYR A 131 -8.13 1.77 -1.41
N ASP A 132 -7.73 0.56 -1.78
CA ASP A 132 -6.40 0.01 -1.49
C ASP A 132 -5.37 0.39 -2.57
N PHE A 133 -5.83 0.57 -3.80
CA PHE A 133 -4.99 0.89 -4.96
C PHE A 133 -5.61 2.04 -5.73
N VAL A 134 -4.79 3.02 -6.08
CA VAL A 134 -5.20 4.23 -6.79
C VAL A 134 -4.17 4.64 -7.83
N GLU A 135 -4.58 5.44 -8.81
CA GLU A 135 -3.70 6.01 -9.84
C GLU A 135 -2.63 6.93 -9.25
N VAL A 136 -2.98 7.73 -8.24
CA VAL A 136 -2.07 8.62 -7.52
C VAL A 136 -2.11 8.29 -6.04
N GLU A 137 -1.00 7.81 -5.49
CA GLU A 137 -0.89 7.47 -4.07
C GLU A 137 -0.88 8.73 -3.17
N PRO A 138 -1.37 8.61 -1.92
CA PRO A 138 -1.21 9.66 -0.92
C PRO A 138 0.27 9.97 -0.64
N ALA A 139 0.59 11.25 -0.48
CA ALA A 139 1.97 11.68 -0.23
C ALA A 139 2.08 12.57 1.01
N PHE A 140 3.08 12.29 1.85
CA PHE A 140 3.43 13.14 2.98
C PHE A 140 3.91 14.52 2.48
N PRO A 141 3.61 15.64 3.17
CA PRO A 141 4.09 16.95 2.77
C PRO A 141 5.63 17.00 2.77
N GLY A 142 6.22 17.34 1.61
CA GLY A 142 7.67 17.27 1.39
C GLY A 142 8.18 15.89 0.96
N GLY A 143 7.27 14.96 0.66
CA GLY A 143 7.57 13.65 0.12
C GLY A 143 8.14 12.67 1.14
N VAL A 144 8.68 11.58 0.61
CA VAL A 144 9.17 10.44 1.39
C VAL A 144 10.35 10.81 2.31
N GLN A 145 11.25 11.69 1.85
CA GLN A 145 12.39 12.15 2.65
C GLN A 145 11.96 12.89 3.91
N ALA A 146 10.95 13.77 3.78
CA ALA A 146 10.38 14.53 4.89
C ALA A 146 9.63 13.61 5.86
N LEU A 147 8.94 12.58 5.36
CA LEU A 147 8.29 11.56 6.19
C LEU A 147 9.31 10.86 7.09
N TYR A 148 10.39 10.30 6.55
CA TYR A 148 11.40 9.64 7.37
C TYR A 148 12.08 10.58 8.38
N SER A 149 12.31 11.83 7.98
CA SER A 149 12.87 12.85 8.86
C SER A 149 11.92 13.23 10.00
N TYR A 150 10.61 13.24 9.73
CA TYR A 150 9.58 13.45 10.73
C TYR A 150 9.48 12.26 11.68
N LEU A 151 9.36 11.04 11.14
CA LEU A 151 9.23 9.82 11.94
C LEU A 151 10.43 9.57 12.84
N SER A 152 11.65 9.83 12.37
CA SER A 152 12.86 9.69 13.20
C SER A 152 12.94 10.67 14.38
N LYS A 153 12.17 11.77 14.32
CA LYS A 153 12.06 12.76 15.40
C LYS A 153 10.89 12.45 16.33
N GLU A 154 9.76 12.05 15.75
CA GLU A 154 8.51 11.85 16.48
C GLU A 154 8.47 10.47 17.15
N VAL A 155 8.92 9.41 16.47
CA VAL A 155 8.89 8.05 16.99
C VAL A 155 10.02 7.88 17.99
N GLN A 156 9.68 7.83 19.27
CA GLN A 156 10.63 7.57 20.34
C GLN A 156 10.70 6.07 20.61
N TYR A 157 11.90 5.60 20.93
CA TYR A 157 12.10 4.21 21.31
C TYR A 157 11.73 4.07 22.81
N PRO A 158 10.69 3.30 23.18
CA PRO A 158 10.24 3.17 24.57
C PRO A 158 11.31 2.63 25.52
N ALA A 159 11.33 3.10 26.76
CA ALA A 159 12.29 2.64 27.77
C ALA A 159 12.22 1.12 28.01
N PHE A 160 11.01 0.56 28.11
CA PHE A 160 10.78 -0.88 28.32
C PHE A 160 11.32 -1.75 27.19
N ALA A 161 11.07 -1.37 25.93
CA ALA A 161 11.62 -2.05 24.77
C ALA A 161 13.17 -1.98 24.79
N ARG A 162 13.75 -0.87 25.27
CA ARG A 162 15.19 -0.62 25.23
C ARG A 162 15.91 -1.47 26.25
N GLU A 163 15.36 -1.56 27.46
CA GLU A 163 15.85 -2.44 28.52
C GLU A 163 15.72 -3.92 28.12
N SER A 164 14.64 -4.26 27.43
CA SER A 164 14.36 -5.61 26.97
C SER A 164 15.06 -5.98 25.65
N ASN A 165 15.83 -5.05 25.05
CA ASN A 165 16.53 -5.22 23.76
C ASN A 165 15.61 -5.70 22.62
N VAL A 166 14.40 -5.16 22.55
CA VAL A 166 13.38 -5.62 21.60
C VAL A 166 13.61 -5.00 20.22
N GLU A 167 13.76 -5.84 19.21
CA GLU A 167 13.92 -5.38 17.84
C GLU A 167 12.78 -5.92 16.98
N GLY A 168 12.38 -5.14 15.98
CA GLY A 168 11.30 -5.58 15.11
C GLY A 168 10.79 -4.51 14.17
N THR A 169 9.76 -4.89 13.44
CA THR A 169 9.04 -4.00 12.54
C THR A 169 7.56 -4.06 12.87
N VAL A 170 7.03 -2.91 13.30
CA VAL A 170 5.60 -2.68 13.49
C VAL A 170 5.02 -2.31 12.13
N TRP A 171 3.95 -3.00 11.71
CA TRP A 171 3.23 -2.66 10.48
C TRP A 171 1.93 -1.99 10.84
N VAL A 172 1.72 -0.79 10.33
CA VAL A 172 0.50 -0.03 10.58
C VAL A 172 -0.19 0.31 9.27
N SER A 173 -1.52 0.20 9.29
CA SER A 173 -2.42 0.63 8.24
C SER A 173 -3.21 1.84 8.73
N PHE A 174 -3.41 2.83 7.89
CA PHE A 174 -4.31 3.95 8.18
C PHE A 174 -4.96 4.45 6.89
N VAL A 175 -6.06 5.19 7.01
CA VAL A 175 -6.76 5.76 5.87
C VAL A 175 -6.46 7.25 5.78
N VAL A 176 -5.95 7.67 4.62
CA VAL A 176 -5.81 9.09 4.26
C VAL A 176 -7.09 9.50 3.54
N ASP A 177 -7.83 10.45 4.10
CA ASP A 177 -9.06 10.94 3.51
C ASP A 177 -8.79 11.83 2.27
N GLN A 178 -9.84 12.10 1.50
CA GLN A 178 -9.79 13.04 0.36
C GLN A 178 -9.34 14.48 0.70
N TYR A 179 -9.29 14.84 1.98
CA TYR A 179 -8.82 16.13 2.49
C TYR A 179 -7.40 16.08 3.08
N GLY A 180 -6.75 14.92 3.05
CA GLY A 180 -5.41 14.69 3.61
C GLY A 180 -5.36 14.43 5.11
N ASN A 181 -6.49 14.24 5.81
CA ASN A 181 -6.49 13.85 7.21
C ASN A 181 -6.34 12.34 7.36
N ILE A 182 -5.76 11.91 8.47
CA ILE A 182 -5.58 10.50 8.78
C ILE A 182 -6.74 10.02 9.66
N SER A 183 -7.26 8.85 9.35
CA SER A 183 -8.32 8.16 10.10
C SER A 183 -8.08 6.64 10.09
N ASP A 184 -8.86 5.91 10.88
CA ASP A 184 -8.86 4.43 10.91
C ASP A 184 -7.47 3.79 10.99
N ILE A 185 -6.73 4.14 12.04
CA ILE A 185 -5.39 3.61 12.32
C ILE A 185 -5.52 2.19 12.92
N ASP A 186 -4.88 1.22 12.28
CA ASP A 186 -4.92 -0.20 12.65
C ASP A 186 -3.51 -0.81 12.60
N ILE A 187 -3.15 -1.57 13.63
CA ILE A 187 -1.85 -2.25 13.73
C ILE A 187 -1.99 -3.65 13.12
N LEU A 188 -1.40 -3.83 11.94
CA LEU A 188 -1.38 -5.11 11.24
C LEU A 188 -0.40 -6.11 11.88
N LYS A 189 0.72 -5.60 12.40
CA LYS A 189 1.74 -6.40 13.07
C LYS A 189 2.34 -5.61 14.22
N SER A 190 2.12 -6.10 15.43
CA SER A 190 2.68 -5.55 16.67
C SER A 190 4.07 -6.10 16.96
N VAL A 191 4.90 -5.29 17.62
CA VAL A 191 6.13 -5.74 18.28
C VAL A 191 5.94 -5.76 19.80
N GLY A 192 5.00 -4.96 20.33
CA GLY A 192 4.71 -4.84 21.76
C GLY A 192 5.72 -3.95 22.50
N PHE A 193 5.80 -4.10 23.83
CA PHE A 193 6.75 -3.37 24.70
C PHE A 193 6.66 -1.83 24.65
N GLY A 194 5.49 -1.29 24.32
CA GLY A 194 5.26 0.15 24.19
C GLY A 194 5.54 0.71 22.80
N CYS A 195 6.06 -0.10 21.87
CA CYS A 195 6.41 0.38 20.52
C CYS A 195 5.18 0.70 19.68
N ASP A 196 4.08 -0.01 19.91
CA ASP A 196 2.86 0.11 19.14
C ASP A 196 2.16 1.45 19.44
N GLU A 197 2.14 1.84 20.71
CA GLU A 197 1.56 3.09 21.21
C GLU A 197 2.32 4.31 20.67
N GLU A 198 3.65 4.30 20.73
CA GLU A 198 4.49 5.38 20.18
C GLU A 198 4.27 5.57 18.68
N VAL A 199 4.07 4.48 17.94
CA VAL A 199 3.79 4.55 16.50
C VAL A 199 2.40 5.14 16.25
N ILE A 200 1.38 4.73 17.01
CA ILE A 200 0.03 5.29 16.88
C ILE A 200 0.06 6.80 17.13
N ASP A 201 0.76 7.25 18.16
CA ASP A 201 0.82 8.67 18.51
C ASP A 201 1.59 9.47 17.46
N ALA A 202 2.70 8.94 16.93
CA ALA A 202 3.42 9.54 15.81
C ALA A 202 2.55 9.67 14.54
N ILE A 203 1.66 8.70 14.28
CA ILE A 203 0.73 8.76 13.15
C ILE A 203 -0.35 9.81 13.37
N ARG A 204 -0.91 9.89 14.59
CA ARG A 204 -1.95 10.88 14.93
C ARG A 204 -1.45 12.32 14.84
N ASN A 205 -0.17 12.54 15.16
CA ASN A 205 0.45 13.87 15.14
C ASN A 205 0.95 14.31 13.77
N MET A 206 0.76 13.48 12.72
CA MET A 206 1.25 13.84 11.40
C MET A 206 0.56 15.09 10.84
N PRO A 207 1.29 15.91 10.07
CA PRO A 207 0.68 16.98 9.30
C PRO A 207 -0.28 16.43 8.24
N LYS A 208 -1.10 17.32 7.66
CA LYS A 208 -2.01 16.95 6.56
C LYS A 208 -1.24 16.41 5.36
N TRP A 209 -1.70 15.28 4.86
CA TRP A 209 -1.16 14.62 3.68
C TRP A 209 -1.74 15.21 2.39
N THR A 210 -1.06 14.95 1.28
CA THR A 210 -1.66 15.11 -0.04
C THR A 210 -2.52 13.88 -0.31
N PRO A 211 -3.83 14.04 -0.58
CA PRO A 211 -4.73 12.91 -0.77
C PRO A 211 -4.41 12.17 -2.07
N GLY A 212 -4.69 10.86 -2.08
CA GLY A 212 -4.62 10.06 -3.29
C GLY A 212 -5.73 10.45 -4.28
N LYS A 213 -5.52 10.15 -5.56
CA LYS A 213 -6.50 10.45 -6.62
C LYS A 213 -6.77 9.24 -7.49
N GLN A 214 -8.03 9.10 -7.88
CA GLN A 214 -8.50 8.13 -8.87
C GLN A 214 -9.35 8.84 -9.90
N GLY A 215 -9.01 8.75 -11.19
CA GLY A 215 -9.75 9.45 -12.24
C GLY A 215 -9.77 10.97 -12.05
N GLY A 216 -8.71 11.53 -11.47
CA GLY A 216 -8.59 12.96 -11.15
C GLY A 216 -9.35 13.44 -9.92
N VAL A 217 -10.13 12.57 -9.24
CA VAL A 217 -10.88 12.90 -8.03
C VAL A 217 -10.12 12.43 -6.80
N ALA A 218 -10.08 13.26 -5.75
CA ALA A 218 -9.50 12.87 -4.46
C ALA A 218 -10.38 11.81 -3.78
N VAL A 219 -9.78 10.73 -3.31
CA VAL A 219 -10.48 9.59 -2.71
C VAL A 219 -9.82 9.18 -1.41
N ASP A 220 -10.57 8.46 -0.57
CA ASP A 220 -10.04 7.90 0.68
C ASP A 220 -9.19 6.67 0.36
N VAL A 221 -7.93 6.66 0.79
CA VAL A 221 -6.96 5.61 0.44
C VAL A 221 -6.36 4.98 1.69
N ARG A 222 -6.30 3.66 1.70
CA ARG A 222 -5.61 2.90 2.74
C ARG A 222 -4.11 2.88 2.47
N TYR A 223 -3.33 3.42 3.40
CA TYR A 223 -1.88 3.46 3.35
C TYR A 223 -1.29 2.53 4.42
N LYS A 224 -0.20 1.82 4.07
CA LYS A 224 0.49 0.90 4.97
C LYS A 224 1.94 1.31 5.11
N LEU A 225 2.40 1.47 6.35
CA LEU A 225 3.73 1.98 6.65
C LEU A 225 4.45 1.07 7.66
N PRO A 226 5.65 0.55 7.33
CA PRO A 226 6.47 -0.20 8.26
C PRO A 226 7.33 0.72 9.14
N PHE A 227 7.34 0.46 10.45
CA PHE A 227 8.15 1.14 11.44
C PHE A 227 9.17 0.18 12.02
N LYS A 228 10.46 0.43 11.76
CA LYS A 228 11.53 -0.46 12.23
C LYS A 228 12.17 0.09 13.50
N PHE A 229 12.09 -0.69 14.58
CA PHE A 229 12.81 -0.44 15.81
C PHE A 229 14.13 -1.20 15.79
N LEU A 230 15.22 -0.46 15.81
CA LEU A 230 16.59 -0.97 15.90
C LEU A 230 17.15 -0.60 17.26
N LYS A 231 17.89 -1.52 17.88
CA LYS A 231 18.66 -1.20 19.08
C LYS A 231 19.69 -0.12 18.75
N LYS A 232 19.71 0.94 19.56
CA LYS A 232 20.77 1.97 19.54
C LYS A 232 21.93 1.56 20.43
#